data_AF-A0A530LCC8-F1
#
_entry.id   AF-A0A530LCC8-F1
#
_cell.length_a   1.000
_cell.length_b   1.000
_cell.length_c   1.000
_cell.angle_alpha   90.00
_cell.angle_beta   90.00
_cell.angle_gamma   90.00
#
_symmetry.space_group_name_H-M   'P 1'
#
loop_
_entity.id
_entity.type
_entity.pdbx_description
1 polymer ?
#
loop_
_entity_poly.entity_id
_entity_poly.type
_entity_poly.pdbx_seq_one_letter_code
_entity_poly.pdbx_strand_id
1 'polypeptide(L)'
;MAEFSWIARSPLEEALVVGGYGARGTAAGVSLAEIRNFDLIQVMARRGKAAELAKAAETRFGVAAPETPKAVRAPDATLIWSGPDQFLVLSNGGKHASEPLSQAFAQSASLSDQS
;
A
#
# COMPACT_ATOMS: atom_id res chain seq x y z
N MET A 1 2.45 -29.68 22.54
CA MET A 1 2.62 -28.69 21.45
C MET A 1 2.39 -27.33 22.09
N ALA A 2 3.37 -26.44 22.07
CA ALA A 2 3.20 -25.12 22.68
C ALA A 2 2.32 -24.25 21.77
N GLU A 3 1.27 -23.64 22.32
CA GLU A 3 0.53 -22.59 21.64
C GLU A 3 1.37 -21.31 21.68
N PHE A 4 1.80 -20.85 20.51
CA PHE A 4 2.41 -19.54 20.37
C PHE A 4 1.33 -18.56 19.89
N SER A 5 1.18 -17.46 20.63
CA SER A 5 0.37 -16.32 20.20
C SER A 5 1.30 -15.21 19.76
N TRP A 6 1.17 -14.78 18.51
CA TRP A 6 1.89 -13.64 17.97
C TRP A 6 1.02 -12.39 18.08
N ILE A 7 1.59 -11.32 18.63
CA ILE A 7 0.94 -10.02 18.72
C ILE A 7 1.63 -9.10 17.72
N ALA A 8 0.87 -8.56 16.78
CA ALA A 8 1.38 -7.57 15.83
C ALA A 8 1.83 -6.31 16.59
N ARG A 9 3.04 -5.83 16.27
CA ARG A 9 3.62 -4.60 16.81
C ARG A 9 4.12 -3.74 15.66
N SER A 10 4.08 -2.43 15.85
CA SER A 10 4.63 -1.56 14.82
C SER A 10 6.16 -1.66 14.79
N PRO A 11 6.78 -1.63 13.59
CA PRO A 11 8.23 -1.44 13.48
C PRO A 11 8.77 -0.20 14.19
N LEU A 12 7.94 0.83 14.38
CA LEU A 12 8.30 2.08 15.04
C LEU A 12 7.93 2.13 16.52
N GLU A 13 7.28 1.11 17.07
CA GLU A 13 6.74 1.11 18.44
C GLU A 13 7.81 1.40 19.51
N GLU A 14 9.01 0.87 19.34
CA GLU A 14 10.14 1.06 20.26
C GLU A 14 11.15 2.12 19.75
N ALA A 15 11.04 2.54 18.49
CA ALA A 15 12.01 3.43 17.84
C ALA A 15 11.54 4.90 17.78
N LEU A 16 10.22 5.14 17.72
CA LEU A 16 9.66 6.47 17.62
C LEU A 16 9.58 7.13 19.00
N VAL A 17 10.43 8.12 19.23
CA VAL A 17 10.35 8.99 20.41
C VAL A 17 9.54 10.24 20.04
N VAL A 18 8.38 10.43 20.66
CA VAL A 18 7.54 11.60 20.42
C VAL A 18 8.18 12.86 21.03
N GLY A 19 8.24 13.94 20.26
CA GLY A 19 8.73 15.22 20.76
C GLY A 19 9.02 16.24 19.67
N GLY A 20 9.39 17.45 20.10
CA GLY A 20 9.94 18.48 19.22
C GLY A 20 11.43 18.25 19.00
N TYR A 21 11.82 18.16 17.73
CA TYR A 21 13.22 18.02 17.32
C TYR A 21 13.70 19.32 16.66
N GLY A 22 14.98 19.67 16.88
CA GLY A 22 15.58 20.89 16.33
C GLY A 22 15.55 22.08 17.30
N ALA A 23 15.46 23.30 16.75
CA ALA A 23 15.54 24.54 17.51
C ALA A 23 14.37 24.69 18.50
N ARG A 24 14.68 25.08 19.74
CA ARG A 24 13.67 25.34 20.77
C ARG A 24 13.12 26.75 20.66
N GLY A 25 11.86 26.93 21.05
CA GLY A 25 11.20 28.25 21.08
C GLY A 25 10.67 28.74 19.74
N THR A 26 10.79 27.95 18.68
CA THR A 26 10.22 28.23 17.36
C THR A 26 9.08 27.24 17.06
N ALA A 27 8.06 27.69 16.32
CA ALA A 27 7.02 26.79 15.82
C ALA A 27 7.64 25.72 14.89
N ALA A 28 7.16 24.49 15.00
CA ALA A 28 7.62 23.40 14.14
C ALA A 28 7.17 23.67 12.69
N GLY A 29 8.12 23.61 11.75
CA GLY A 29 7.83 23.77 10.31
C GLY A 29 7.42 22.46 9.62
N VAL A 30 7.60 21.32 10.28
CA VAL A 30 7.28 19.98 9.78
C VAL A 30 6.76 19.13 10.94
N SER A 31 5.70 18.36 10.69
CA SER A 31 5.19 17.34 11.61
C SER A 31 5.36 15.96 10.99
N LEU A 32 5.75 14.97 11.80
CA LEU A 32 5.78 13.56 11.42
C LEU A 32 4.80 12.81 12.31
N ALA A 33 4.01 11.92 11.71
CA ALA A 33 3.14 11.00 12.41
C ALA A 33 3.28 9.62 11.79
N GLU A 34 3.26 8.59 12.63
CA GLU A 34 3.20 7.21 12.20
C GLU A 34 1.83 6.90 11.57
N ILE A 35 1.83 6.13 10.48
CA ILE A 35 0.62 5.53 9.90
C ILE A 35 0.66 4.03 10.23
N ARG A 36 -0.42 3.52 10.80
CA ARG A 36 -0.55 2.12 11.24
C ARG A 36 -1.75 1.44 10.60
N ASN A 37 -1.74 0.10 10.61
CA ASN A 37 -2.87 -0.74 10.22
C ASN A 37 -3.38 -0.44 8.80
N PHE A 38 -2.47 -0.13 7.88
CA PHE A 38 -2.77 0.03 6.47
C PHE A 38 -2.61 -1.30 5.75
N ASP A 39 -3.26 -1.43 4.59
CA ASP A 39 -2.98 -2.52 3.66
C ASP A 39 -1.98 -1.98 2.63
N LEU A 40 -0.91 -2.74 2.34
CA LEU A 40 0.02 -2.43 1.26
C LEU A 40 0.24 -3.67 0.41
N ILE A 41 -0.41 -3.73 -0.74
CA ILE A 41 -0.38 -4.90 -1.62
C ILE A 41 0.39 -4.57 -2.90
N GLN A 42 1.42 -5.33 -3.20
CA GLN A 42 2.09 -5.29 -4.48
C GLN A 42 1.31 -6.10 -5.51
N VAL A 43 0.96 -5.46 -6.62
CA VAL A 43 0.24 -6.04 -7.75
C VAL A 43 1.18 -6.09 -8.95
N MET A 44 1.44 -7.29 -9.46
CA MET A 44 2.39 -7.49 -10.57
C MET A 44 1.67 -8.23 -11.70
N ALA A 45 1.70 -7.68 -12.92
CA ALA A 45 1.10 -8.36 -14.06
C ALA A 45 1.77 -9.71 -14.27
N ARG A 46 0.96 -10.73 -14.59
CA ARG A 46 1.47 -11.98 -15.14
C ARG A 46 2.00 -11.73 -16.54
N ARG A 47 2.86 -12.64 -17.02
CA ARG A 47 3.49 -12.52 -18.34
C ARG A 47 2.46 -12.27 -19.44
N GLY A 48 2.60 -11.14 -20.15
CA GLY A 48 1.71 -10.75 -21.25
C GLY A 48 0.34 -10.25 -20.82
N LYS A 49 0.12 -9.94 -19.53
CA LYS A 49 -1.17 -9.50 -18.96
C LYS A 49 -1.21 -8.05 -18.52
N ALA A 50 -0.24 -7.23 -18.96
CA ALA A 50 -0.15 -5.83 -18.58
C ALA A 50 -1.42 -5.03 -18.93
N ALA A 51 -1.94 -5.21 -20.15
CA ALA A 51 -3.15 -4.52 -20.60
C ALA A 51 -4.41 -4.98 -19.83
N GLU A 52 -4.55 -6.29 -19.57
CA GLU A 52 -5.65 -6.81 -18.76
C GLU A 52 -5.56 -6.35 -17.30
N LEU A 53 -4.35 -6.24 -16.75
CA LEU A 53 -4.14 -5.66 -15.42
C LEU A 53 -4.55 -4.19 -15.40
N ALA A 54 -4.09 -3.37 -16.35
CA ALA A 54 -4.44 -1.96 -16.42
C ALA A 54 -5.97 -1.75 -16.46
N LYS A 55 -6.66 -2.52 -17.31
CA LYS A 55 -8.14 -2.49 -17.40
C LYS A 55 -8.82 -2.94 -16.11
N ALA A 56 -8.35 -4.01 -15.49
CA ALA A 56 -8.90 -4.49 -14.23
C ALA A 56 -8.69 -3.48 -13.09
N ALA A 57 -7.51 -2.85 -13.03
CA ALA A 57 -7.20 -1.82 -12.04
C ALA A 57 -8.10 -0.59 -12.20
N GLU A 58 -8.27 -0.09 -13.43
CA GLU A 58 -9.18 1.01 -13.71
C GLU A 58 -10.63 0.68 -13.34
N THR A 59 -11.08 -0.54 -13.62
CA THR A 59 -12.41 -1.03 -13.22
C THR A 59 -12.56 -1.09 -11.69
N ARG A 60 -11.51 -1.51 -10.98
CA ARG A 60 -11.51 -1.71 -9.52
C ARG A 60 -11.43 -0.41 -8.72
N PHE A 61 -10.66 0.56 -9.22
CA PHE A 61 -10.31 1.80 -8.51
C PHE A 61 -10.94 3.06 -9.13
N GLY A 62 -11.52 2.96 -10.32
CA GLY A 62 -12.13 4.10 -11.04
C GLY A 62 -11.11 5.08 -11.63
N VAL A 63 -9.81 4.76 -11.56
CA VAL A 63 -8.71 5.56 -12.09
C VAL A 63 -7.68 4.63 -12.73
N ALA A 64 -7.04 5.08 -13.81
CA ALA A 64 -5.96 4.32 -14.42
C ALA A 64 -4.79 4.10 -13.45
N ALA A 65 -4.27 2.87 -13.44
CA ALA A 65 -3.04 2.57 -12.70
C ALA A 65 -1.86 3.39 -13.26
N PRO A 66 -0.86 3.76 -12.45
CA PRO A 66 0.27 4.51 -12.93
C PRO A 66 1.16 3.65 -13.84
N GLU A 67 1.45 4.12 -15.05
CA GLU A 67 2.33 3.44 -16.00
C GLU A 67 3.80 3.90 -15.91
N THR A 68 4.03 5.06 -15.28
CA THR A 68 5.33 5.69 -15.07
C THR A 68 5.50 6.06 -13.59
N PRO A 69 6.72 6.38 -13.11
CA PRO A 69 6.96 6.74 -11.70
C PRO A 69 6.08 7.89 -11.20
N LYS A 70 4.99 7.54 -10.52
CA LYS A 70 4.05 8.47 -9.85
C LYS A 70 3.13 7.70 -8.89
N ALA A 71 2.43 8.46 -8.06
CA ALA A 71 1.28 7.96 -7.30
C ALA A 71 -0.01 8.57 -7.85
N VAL A 72 -1.08 7.78 -7.92
CA VAL A 72 -2.42 8.19 -8.34
C VAL A 72 -3.37 7.94 -7.19
N ARG A 73 -4.11 8.97 -6.79
CA ARG A 73 -5.12 8.90 -5.73
C ARG A 73 -6.43 8.36 -6.31
N ALA A 74 -6.95 7.28 -5.73
CA ALA A 74 -8.31 6.81 -5.92
C ALA A 74 -9.17 7.21 -4.70
N PRO A 75 -10.51 7.07 -4.74
CA PRO A 75 -11.38 7.45 -3.61
C PRO A 75 -11.02 6.78 -2.28
N ASP A 76 -10.60 5.51 -2.31
CA ASP A 76 -10.36 4.68 -1.13
C ASP A 76 -8.99 3.96 -1.14
N ALA A 77 -8.09 4.36 -2.04
CA ALA A 77 -6.74 3.81 -2.15
C ALA A 77 -5.79 4.83 -2.80
N THR A 78 -4.49 4.54 -2.74
CA THR A 78 -3.47 5.21 -3.55
C THR A 78 -2.71 4.14 -4.32
N LEU A 79 -2.64 4.28 -5.64
CA LEU A 79 -1.88 3.40 -6.53
C LEU A 79 -0.50 4.01 -6.75
N ILE A 80 0.56 3.31 -6.40
CA ILE A 80 1.94 3.82 -6.43
C ILE A 80 2.74 2.97 -7.41
N TRP A 81 3.29 3.59 -8.45
CA TRP A 81 4.16 2.88 -9.39
C TRP A 81 5.35 2.25 -8.66
N SER A 82 5.61 0.97 -8.91
CA SER A 82 6.76 0.25 -8.33
C SER A 82 7.65 -0.41 -9.38
N GLY A 83 7.27 -0.33 -10.66
CA GLY A 83 8.06 -0.85 -11.78
C GLY A 83 7.21 -1.01 -13.05
N PRO A 84 7.81 -1.41 -14.18
CA PRO A 84 7.06 -1.84 -15.35
C PRO A 84 6.09 -2.96 -14.99
N ASP A 85 4.84 -2.84 -15.45
CA ASP A 85 3.77 -3.81 -15.23
C ASP A 85 3.45 -4.13 -13.76
N GLN A 86 3.80 -3.23 -12.83
CA GLN A 86 3.50 -3.42 -11.40
C GLN A 86 3.31 -2.10 -10.64
N PHE A 87 2.49 -2.16 -9.61
CA PHE A 87 2.22 -1.05 -8.70
C PHE A 87 1.88 -1.57 -7.30
N LEU A 88 2.01 -0.70 -6.30
CA LEU A 88 1.52 -0.93 -4.95
C LEU A 88 0.12 -0.31 -4.79
N VAL A 89 -0.73 -0.97 -4.01
CA VAL A 89 -2.00 -0.44 -3.53
C VAL A 89 -1.83 -0.15 -2.05
N LEU A 90 -1.83 1.14 -1.69
CA LEU A 90 -1.89 1.58 -0.31
C LEU A 90 -3.34 1.94 0.04
N SER A 91 -3.90 1.28 1.04
CA SER A 91 -5.27 1.53 1.52
C SER A 91 -5.40 1.35 3.02
N ASN A 92 -6.61 1.57 3.54
CA ASN A 92 -6.95 1.29 4.93
C ASN A 92 -8.34 0.63 4.97
N GLY A 93 -8.65 -0.10 6.04
CA GLY A 93 -9.95 -0.71 6.29
C GLY A 93 -10.20 -2.03 5.56
N GLY A 94 -9.18 -2.69 5.02
CA GLY A 94 -9.24 -4.07 4.53
C GLY A 94 -9.97 -4.29 3.20
N LYS A 95 -10.64 -3.27 2.66
CA LYS A 95 -11.37 -3.35 1.37
C LYS A 95 -10.45 -3.73 0.20
N HIS A 96 -9.17 -3.35 0.29
CA HIS A 96 -8.15 -3.69 -0.70
C HIS A 96 -7.01 -4.53 -0.08
N ALA A 97 -7.34 -5.33 0.93
CA ALA A 97 -6.46 -6.37 1.43
C ALA A 97 -6.22 -7.47 0.37
N SER A 98 -5.29 -8.38 0.67
CA SER A 98 -4.81 -9.40 -0.26
C SER A 98 -5.93 -10.27 -0.87
N GLU A 99 -6.89 -10.75 -0.08
CA GLU A 99 -7.96 -11.65 -0.55
C GLU A 99 -8.94 -10.96 -1.54
N PRO A 100 -9.56 -9.80 -1.21
CA PRO A 100 -10.39 -9.06 -2.18
C PRO A 100 -9.67 -8.72 -3.49
N LEU A 101 -8.38 -8.32 -3.41
CA LEU A 101 -7.60 -8.01 -4.61
C LEU A 101 -7.24 -9.27 -5.40
N SER A 102 -7.00 -10.40 -4.72
CA SER A 102 -6.71 -11.68 -5.38
C SER A 102 -7.85 -12.10 -6.29
N GLN A 103 -9.09 -11.89 -5.84
CA GLN A 103 -10.29 -12.14 -6.64
C GLN A 103 -10.39 -11.16 -7.82
N ALA A 104 -10.18 -9.86 -7.58
CA ALA A 104 -10.25 -8.84 -8.63
C ALA A 104 -9.21 -9.02 -9.74
N PHE A 105 -8.02 -9.53 -9.40
CA PHE A 105 -6.90 -9.67 -10.33
C PHE A 105 -6.53 -11.13 -10.65
N ALA A 106 -7.40 -12.09 -10.33
CA ALA A 106 -7.13 -13.52 -10.43
C ALA A 106 -6.57 -13.97 -11.80
N GLN A 107 -6.97 -13.28 -12.88
CA GLN A 107 -6.60 -13.59 -14.26
C GLN A 107 -5.44 -12.77 -14.81
N SER A 108 -5.05 -11.68 -14.15
CA SER A 108 -4.10 -10.70 -14.69
C SER A 108 -2.84 -10.53 -13.84
N ALA A 109 -2.87 -10.78 -12.53
CA ALA A 109 -1.76 -10.46 -11.65
C ALA A 109 -1.39 -11.56 -10.63
N SER A 110 -0.17 -11.43 -10.12
CA SER A 110 0.29 -12.04 -8.87
C SER A 110 0.32 -10.96 -7.80
N LEU A 111 -0.04 -11.31 -6.56
CA LEU A 111 -0.07 -10.38 -5.43
C LEU A 111 0.95 -10.76 -4.37
N SER A 112 1.51 -9.75 -3.71
CA SER A 112 2.32 -9.92 -2.50
C SER A 112 1.86 -8.92 -1.44
N ASP A 113 1.62 -9.41 -0.23
CA ASP A 113 1.29 -8.57 0.92
C ASP A 113 2.57 -7.98 1.51
N GLN A 114 2.59 -6.66 1.71
CA GLN A 114 3.70 -5.85 2.20
C GLN A 114 3.28 -4.96 3.39
N SER A 115 2.10 -5.18 3.99
CA SER A 115 1.60 -4.44 5.14
C SER A 115 2.42 -4.65 6.42
#